data_AF-A0AAV7AZK2-F1
#
_entry.id   AF-A0AAV7AZK2-F1
#
_cell.length_a   1.000
_cell.length_b   1.000
_cell.length_c   1.000
_cell.angle_alpha   90.00
_cell.angle_beta   90.00
_cell.angle_gamma   90.00
#
_symmetry.space_group_name_H-M   'P 1'
#
loop_
_entity.id
_entity.type
_entity.pdbx_description
1 polymer ?
#
loop_
_entity_poly.entity_id
_entity_poly.type
_entity_poly.pdbx_seq_one_letter_code
_entity_poly.pdbx_strand_id
1 'polypeptide(L)'
;MAAPRCKLFVQQIKAGLPSFIQVRWSRYNPQFLDPDTDKEKYRQPIEELSKEEREEWELKSVRPIKACPPGLTSSVFTDPAISKFTNIMMKGGNKILSRDIMNKTLEKIKRIQLEKYYKASAEERENIECNPYTIFHQALEQCTPIIGLTSVLKGGKSYQVPVPLTDKKRRFMAMKWIITEGREKKARRTCMYDRLADILLEAFRGEGNIIKKKHDLHKMAEANRAFAHFRWW
;
A
#
# COMPACT_ATOMS: atom_id res chain seq x y z
N MET A 1 -73.56 18.72 4.87
CA MET A 1 -72.97 18.04 3.71
C MET A 1 -71.71 18.77 3.29
N ALA A 2 -70.54 18.26 3.65
CA ALA A 2 -69.25 18.81 3.25
C ALA A 2 -68.36 17.64 2.81
N ALA A 3 -67.94 17.64 1.55
CA ALA A 3 -67.14 16.57 0.95
C ALA A 3 -65.71 16.56 1.51
N PRO A 4 -65.09 15.39 1.77
CA PRO A 4 -63.69 15.32 2.15
C PRO A 4 -62.78 15.55 0.94
N ARG A 5 -61.83 16.48 1.08
CA ARG A 5 -60.78 16.75 0.08
C ARG A 5 -59.86 15.53 -0.04
N CYS A 6 -59.86 14.89 -1.22
CA CYS A 6 -58.84 13.92 -1.62
C CYS A 6 -57.45 14.56 -1.55
N LYS A 7 -56.60 14.05 -0.65
CA LYS A 7 -55.15 14.33 -0.68
C LYS A 7 -54.55 13.51 -1.81
N LEU A 8 -54.30 14.14 -2.96
CA LEU A 8 -53.47 13.56 -4.02
C LEU A 8 -52.06 13.35 -3.45
N PHE A 9 -51.73 12.09 -3.21
CA PHE A 9 -50.40 11.63 -2.85
C PHE A 9 -49.53 11.75 -4.10
N VAL A 10 -48.83 12.88 -4.26
CA VAL A 10 -47.79 13.01 -5.28
C VAL A 10 -46.63 12.12 -4.83
N GLN A 11 -46.64 10.86 -5.28
CA GLN A 11 -45.45 10.04 -5.29
C GLN A 11 -44.43 10.76 -6.18
N GLN A 12 -43.41 11.38 -5.55
CA GLN A 12 -42.21 11.77 -6.26
C GLN A 12 -41.56 10.49 -6.80
N ILE A 13 -41.85 10.17 -8.05
CA ILE A 13 -41.10 9.20 -8.83
C ILE A 13 -39.70 9.81 -8.95
N LYS A 14 -38.79 9.40 -8.07
CA LYS A 14 -37.35 9.58 -8.30
C LYS A 14 -37.04 8.76 -9.54
N ALA A 15 -37.03 9.41 -10.69
CA ALA A 15 -36.46 8.87 -11.91
C ALA A 15 -35.00 8.53 -11.57
N GLY A 16 -34.75 7.27 -11.24
CA GLY A 16 -33.41 6.73 -11.11
C GLY A 16 -32.79 6.85 -12.49
N LEU A 17 -31.95 7.86 -12.69
CA LEU A 17 -31.00 7.86 -13.79
C LEU A 17 -30.32 6.48 -13.74
N PRO A 18 -30.33 5.70 -14.84
CA PRO A 18 -29.63 4.43 -14.87
C PRO A 18 -28.19 4.74 -14.48
N SER A 19 -27.75 4.19 -13.34
CA SER A 19 -26.37 4.33 -12.88
C SER A 19 -25.50 3.99 -14.07
N PHE A 20 -24.76 4.99 -14.58
CA PHE A 20 -23.81 4.81 -15.68
C PHE A 20 -23.06 3.51 -15.42
N ILE A 21 -23.31 2.51 -16.27
CA ILE A 21 -22.66 1.21 -16.18
C ILE A 21 -21.18 1.52 -16.37
N GLN A 22 -20.42 1.56 -15.27
CA GLN A 22 -18.98 1.69 -15.32
C GLN A 22 -18.49 0.55 -16.19
N VAL A 23 -17.97 0.91 -17.38
CA VAL A 23 -17.42 -0.04 -18.34
C VAL A 23 -16.36 -0.85 -17.61
N ARG A 24 -16.69 -2.12 -17.30
CA ARG A 24 -15.83 -3.08 -16.60
C ARG A 24 -14.65 -3.59 -17.45
N TRP A 25 -14.40 -2.95 -18.59
CA TRP A 25 -13.42 -3.36 -19.58
C TRP A 25 -12.34 -2.29 -19.72
N SER A 26 -11.08 -2.73 -19.81
CA SER A 26 -9.97 -1.87 -20.20
C SER A 26 -10.26 -1.23 -21.55
N ARG A 27 -9.98 0.07 -21.70
CA ARG A 27 -10.05 0.76 -23.00
C ARG A 27 -8.91 0.34 -23.94
N TYR A 28 -7.80 -0.16 -23.37
CA TYR A 28 -6.65 -0.63 -24.13
C TYR A 28 -6.85 -2.09 -24.56
N ASN A 29 -6.55 -2.38 -25.83
CA ASN A 29 -6.48 -3.73 -26.39
C ASN A 29 -5.32 -4.51 -25.71
N PRO A 30 -5.46 -5.84 -25.46
CA PRO A 30 -4.38 -6.70 -24.96
C PRO A 30 -3.00 -6.56 -25.62
N GLN A 31 -2.94 -6.11 -26.87
CA GLN A 31 -1.67 -5.87 -27.58
C GLN A 31 -0.85 -4.68 -27.04
N PHE A 32 -1.47 -3.79 -26.27
CA PHE A 32 -0.81 -2.60 -25.74
C PHE A 32 0.18 -2.94 -24.61
N LEU A 33 1.42 -2.50 -24.78
CA LEU A 33 2.46 -2.60 -23.76
C LEU A 33 2.29 -1.52 -22.69
N ASP A 34 2.69 -1.84 -21.45
CA ASP A 34 2.77 -0.84 -20.39
C ASP A 34 3.99 0.09 -20.63
N PRO A 35 3.90 1.37 -20.22
CA PRO A 35 4.98 2.33 -20.43
C PRO A 35 6.08 2.14 -19.39
N ASP A 36 7.32 1.99 -19.85
CA ASP A 36 8.51 1.97 -18.97
C ASP A 36 9.06 3.38 -18.77
N THR A 37 9.14 3.83 -17.53
CA THR A 37 9.64 5.18 -17.16
C THR A 37 11.11 5.22 -16.75
N ASP A 38 11.76 4.07 -16.64
CA ASP A 38 13.12 3.96 -16.12
C ASP A 38 14.12 4.44 -17.16
N LYS A 39 14.67 5.64 -16.95
CA LYS A 39 15.58 6.29 -17.91
C LYS A 39 16.87 5.52 -18.14
N GLU A 40 17.32 4.79 -17.12
CA GLU A 40 18.58 4.02 -17.16
C GLU A 40 18.53 2.90 -18.18
N LYS A 41 17.38 2.21 -18.31
CA LYS A 41 17.16 1.15 -19.32
C LYS A 41 17.37 1.64 -20.75
N TYR A 42 17.06 2.90 -21.03
CA TYR A 42 17.23 3.50 -22.37
C TYR A 42 18.61 4.10 -22.62
N ARG A 43 19.42 4.27 -21.57
CA ARG A 43 20.78 4.83 -21.68
C ARG A 43 21.84 3.76 -21.91
N GLN A 44 21.52 2.50 -21.61
CA GLN A 44 22.42 1.37 -21.83
C GLN A 44 22.74 1.24 -23.32
N PRO A 45 24.03 1.12 -23.70
CA PRO A 45 24.40 0.90 -25.09
C PRO A 45 23.92 -0.48 -25.56
N ILE A 46 23.62 -0.60 -26.85
CA ILE A 46 23.05 -1.83 -27.45
C ILE A 46 23.98 -3.03 -27.26
N GLU A 47 25.29 -2.79 -27.19
CA GLU A 47 26.32 -3.80 -26.99
C GLU A 47 26.19 -4.54 -25.66
N GLU A 48 25.79 -3.82 -24.59
CA GLU A 48 25.58 -4.36 -23.26
C GLU A 48 24.26 -5.14 -23.12
N LEU A 49 23.32 -4.93 -24.06
CA LEU A 49 22.03 -5.62 -24.03
C LEU A 49 22.21 -7.11 -24.35
N SER A 50 21.56 -7.93 -23.53
CA SER A 50 21.38 -9.35 -23.82
C SER A 50 20.56 -9.56 -25.10
N LYS A 51 20.66 -10.75 -25.70
CA LYS A 51 19.88 -11.09 -26.91
C LYS A 51 18.38 -10.94 -26.66
N GLU A 52 17.90 -11.38 -25.50
CA GLU A 52 16.49 -11.29 -25.10
C GLU A 52 16.01 -9.83 -25.00
N GLU A 53 16.80 -8.96 -24.38
CA GLU A 53 16.46 -7.53 -24.28
C GLU A 53 16.42 -6.87 -25.66
N ARG A 54 17.33 -7.22 -26.57
CA ARG A 54 17.31 -6.71 -27.96
C ARG A 54 16.02 -7.12 -28.67
N GLU A 55 15.58 -8.37 -28.52
CA GLU A 55 14.29 -8.84 -29.06
C GLU A 55 13.11 -8.08 -28.44
N GLU A 56 13.12 -7.81 -27.14
CA GLU A 56 12.10 -6.97 -26.50
C GLU A 56 12.06 -5.55 -27.08
N TRP A 57 13.22 -4.96 -27.35
CA TRP A 57 13.34 -3.64 -27.96
C TRP A 57 12.78 -3.61 -29.38
N GLU A 58 13.07 -4.63 -30.18
CA GLU A 58 12.48 -4.79 -31.52
C GLU A 58 10.94 -4.90 -31.42
N LEU A 59 10.43 -5.73 -30.50
CA LEU A 59 8.99 -5.87 -30.26
C LEU A 59 8.33 -4.56 -29.80
N LYS A 60 9.03 -3.76 -28.99
CA LYS A 60 8.55 -2.47 -28.49
C LYS A 60 8.47 -1.41 -29.58
N SER A 61 9.27 -1.51 -30.64
CA SER A 61 9.20 -0.57 -31.78
C SER A 61 7.94 -0.74 -32.61
N VAL A 62 7.40 -1.96 -32.70
CA VAL A 62 6.21 -2.30 -33.49
C VAL A 62 4.92 -2.19 -32.68
N ARG A 63 4.96 -2.57 -31.39
CA ARG A 63 3.76 -2.64 -30.55
C ARG A 63 3.31 -1.27 -30.04
N PRO A 64 2.00 -0.99 -29.97
CA PRO A 64 1.51 0.24 -29.36
C PRO A 64 1.76 0.25 -27.85
N ILE A 65 2.14 1.41 -27.31
CA ILE A 65 2.42 1.62 -25.88
C ILE A 65 1.28 2.43 -25.26
N LYS A 66 0.86 2.10 -24.04
CA LYS A 66 -0.16 2.86 -23.31
C LYS A 66 0.38 4.24 -22.91
N ALA A 67 -0.53 5.18 -22.69
CA ALA A 67 -0.17 6.48 -22.13
C ALA A 67 0.39 6.30 -20.70
N CYS A 68 1.43 7.07 -20.36
CA CYS A 68 2.00 7.07 -19.02
C CYS A 68 0.96 7.54 -17.99
N PRO A 69 0.74 6.81 -16.88
CA PRO A 69 -0.18 7.26 -15.85
C PRO A 69 0.40 8.47 -15.11
N PRO A 70 -0.43 9.43 -14.66
CA PRO A 70 0.04 10.68 -14.06
C PRO A 70 0.75 10.52 -12.69
N GLY A 71 0.73 9.31 -12.12
CA GLY A 71 1.43 8.98 -10.88
C GLY A 71 2.81 8.36 -11.08
N LEU A 72 3.15 7.96 -12.31
CA LEU A 72 4.44 7.37 -12.66
C LEU A 72 5.27 8.44 -13.38
N THR A 73 6.52 8.60 -13.00
CA THR A 73 7.39 9.66 -13.51
C THR A 73 8.83 9.19 -13.43
N SER A 74 9.68 9.63 -14.37
CA SER A 74 11.11 9.31 -14.41
C SER A 74 11.96 10.15 -13.44
N SER A 75 11.36 10.73 -12.40
CA SER A 75 12.06 11.59 -11.45
C SER A 75 12.79 10.74 -10.43
N VAL A 76 14.07 11.08 -10.16
CA VAL A 76 14.94 10.36 -9.23
C VAL A 76 14.38 10.34 -7.80
N PHE A 77 13.58 11.33 -7.42
CA PHE A 77 12.98 11.42 -6.09
C PHE A 77 11.71 10.57 -5.91
N THR A 78 11.22 9.92 -6.98
CA THR A 78 9.97 9.17 -6.93
C THR A 78 10.22 7.76 -6.43
N ASP A 79 9.68 7.47 -5.25
CA ASP A 79 9.71 6.13 -4.67
C ASP A 79 8.37 5.39 -4.92
N PRO A 80 8.38 4.22 -5.59
CA PRO A 80 7.17 3.45 -5.84
C PRO A 80 6.51 2.92 -4.57
N ALA A 81 7.26 2.63 -3.50
CA ALA A 81 6.72 2.16 -2.23
C ALA A 81 5.92 3.27 -1.53
N ILE A 82 6.48 4.49 -1.49
CA ILE A 82 5.80 5.68 -0.93
C ILE A 82 4.58 6.02 -1.78
N SER A 83 4.71 6.05 -3.10
CA SER A 83 3.58 6.30 -4.01
C SER A 83 2.44 5.31 -3.76
N LYS A 84 2.76 4.03 -3.60
CA LYS A 84 1.76 2.98 -3.30
C LYS A 84 1.14 3.16 -1.91
N PHE A 85 1.93 3.49 -0.90
CA PHE A 85 1.42 3.76 0.45
C PHE A 85 0.49 4.99 0.48
N THR A 86 0.86 6.08 -0.20
CA THR A 86 0.00 7.26 -0.37
C THR A 86 -1.33 6.90 -1.04
N ASN A 87 -1.30 6.03 -2.05
CA ASN A 87 -2.52 5.58 -2.74
C ASN A 87 -3.42 4.72 -1.82
N ILE A 88 -2.86 3.86 -0.97
CA ILE A 88 -3.63 3.05 0.00
C ILE A 88 -4.22 3.94 1.11
N MET A 89 -3.51 5.00 1.48
CA MET A 89 -3.97 5.98 2.47
C MET A 89 -5.13 6.85 1.93
N MET A 90 -5.21 7.02 0.61
CA MET A 90 -6.20 7.87 -0.04
C MET A 90 -7.64 7.44 0.20
N LYS A 91 -8.52 8.42 0.40
CA LYS A 91 -9.98 8.25 0.49
C LYS A 91 -10.67 9.18 -0.49
N GLY A 92 -11.72 8.68 -1.16
CA GLY A 92 -12.56 9.48 -2.05
C GLY A 92 -11.82 10.13 -3.23
N GLY A 93 -10.68 9.57 -3.66
CA GLY A 93 -9.87 10.13 -4.74
C GLY A 93 -9.05 11.38 -4.38
N ASN A 94 -9.03 11.81 -3.12
CA ASN A 94 -8.27 12.99 -2.71
C ASN A 94 -6.78 12.68 -2.54
N LYS A 95 -6.04 12.73 -3.65
CA LYS A 95 -4.60 12.48 -3.68
C LYS A 95 -3.78 13.61 -3.07
N ILE A 96 -4.26 14.85 -3.19
CA ILE A 96 -3.56 16.04 -2.67
C ILE A 96 -3.42 15.95 -1.16
N LEU A 97 -4.52 15.69 -0.45
CA LEU A 97 -4.51 15.54 1.01
C LEU A 97 -3.64 14.36 1.45
N SER A 98 -3.71 13.23 0.74
CA SER A 98 -2.93 12.03 1.10
C SER A 98 -1.43 12.26 0.92
N ARG A 99 -1.04 13.02 -0.11
CA ARG A 99 0.34 13.44 -0.36
C ARG A 99 0.82 14.43 0.71
N ASP A 100 -0.02 15.39 1.09
CA ASP A 100 0.30 16.35 2.16
C ASP A 100 0.54 15.64 3.51
N ILE A 101 -0.32 14.67 3.87
CA ILE A 101 -0.13 13.87 5.08
C ILE A 101 1.19 13.09 5.02
N MET A 102 1.51 12.47 3.89
CA MET A 102 2.78 11.74 3.73
C MET A 102 3.98 12.68 3.88
N ASN A 103 3.97 13.84 3.21
CA ASN A 103 5.06 14.81 3.30
C ASN A 103 5.27 15.28 4.74
N LYS A 104 4.19 15.63 5.46
CA LYS A 104 4.24 16.00 6.88
C LYS A 104 4.74 14.87 7.76
N THR A 105 4.41 13.62 7.44
CA THR A 105 4.90 12.44 8.17
C THR A 105 6.41 12.30 8.02
N LEU A 106 6.93 12.35 6.78
CA LEU A 106 8.38 12.26 6.53
C LEU A 106 9.13 13.42 7.15
N GLU A 107 8.57 14.63 7.09
CA GLU A 107 9.12 15.81 7.75
C GLU A 107 9.18 15.63 9.28
N LYS A 108 8.09 15.13 9.88
CA LYS A 108 8.02 14.88 11.32
C LYS A 108 9.06 13.85 11.77
N ILE A 109 9.19 12.74 11.06
CA ILE A 109 10.21 11.71 11.32
C ILE A 109 11.60 12.34 11.30
N LYS A 110 11.90 13.12 10.25
CA LYS A 110 13.20 13.79 10.12
C LYS A 110 13.46 14.75 11.28
N ARG A 111 12.47 15.55 11.68
CA ARG A 111 12.59 16.47 12.83
C ARG A 111 12.87 15.73 14.14
N ILE A 112 12.11 14.67 14.44
CA ILE A 112 12.30 13.85 15.66
C ILE A 112 13.71 13.23 15.70
N GLN A 113 14.17 12.68 14.58
CA GLN A 113 15.50 12.06 14.52
C GLN A 113 16.63 13.09 14.64
N LEU A 114 16.49 14.27 14.04
CA LEU A 114 17.46 15.35 14.20
C LEU A 114 17.52 15.83 15.66
N GLU A 115 16.36 16.02 16.31
CA GLU A 115 16.32 16.37 17.73
C GLU A 115 17.01 15.31 18.61
N LYS A 116 16.82 14.02 18.29
CA LYS A 116 17.51 12.92 18.96
C LYS A 116 19.02 12.98 18.72
N TYR A 117 19.44 13.19 17.47
CA TYR A 117 20.84 13.30 17.07
C TYR A 117 21.59 14.42 17.81
N TYR A 118 20.99 15.61 17.91
CA TYR A 118 21.63 16.74 18.59
C TYR A 118 21.74 16.55 20.12
N LYS A 119 20.79 15.83 20.73
CA LYS A 119 20.79 15.51 22.17
C LYS A 119 21.72 14.34 22.53
N ALA A 120 22.07 13.49 21.56
CA ALA A 120 22.85 12.28 21.76
C ALA A 120 24.35 12.54 21.94
N SER A 121 25.03 11.61 22.62
CA SER A 121 26.49 11.58 22.77
C SER A 121 27.18 11.26 21.44
N ALA A 122 28.51 11.43 21.37
CA ALA A 122 29.27 11.18 20.14
C ALA A 122 29.11 9.74 19.61
N GLU A 123 29.11 8.75 20.50
CA GLU A 123 28.97 7.32 20.15
C GLU A 123 27.55 6.98 19.66
N GLU A 124 26.52 7.58 20.27
CA GLU A 124 25.13 7.34 19.90
C GLU A 124 24.77 7.96 18.54
N ARG A 125 25.44 9.05 18.16
CA ARG A 125 25.19 9.77 16.89
C ARG A 125 25.43 8.90 15.67
N GLU A 126 26.46 8.04 15.71
CA GLU A 126 26.79 7.15 14.59
C GLU A 126 25.68 6.11 14.34
N ASN A 127 24.95 5.73 15.39
CA ASN A 127 23.87 4.74 15.31
C ASN A 127 22.50 5.35 14.93
N ILE A 128 22.38 6.68 14.87
CA ILE A 128 21.09 7.35 14.62
C ILE A 128 20.89 7.60 13.13
N GLU A 129 20.00 6.81 12.54
CA GLU A 129 19.52 7.05 11.18
C GLU A 129 18.63 8.30 11.12
N CYS A 130 19.04 9.28 10.31
CA CYS A 130 18.31 10.54 10.12
C CYS A 130 17.49 10.57 8.81
N ASN A 131 17.71 9.61 7.90
CA ASN A 131 17.02 9.59 6.62
C ASN A 131 15.60 8.98 6.78
N PRO A 132 14.52 9.74 6.55
CA PRO A 132 13.17 9.22 6.75
C PRO A 132 12.79 8.14 5.73
N TYR A 133 13.43 8.09 4.56
CA TYR A 133 13.17 7.08 3.54
C TYR A 133 13.70 5.71 3.98
N THR A 134 14.93 5.64 4.50
CA THR A 134 15.52 4.37 4.98
C THR A 134 14.73 3.85 6.17
N ILE A 135 14.37 4.72 7.11
CA ILE A 135 13.49 4.39 8.25
C ILE A 135 12.16 3.81 7.76
N PHE A 136 11.53 4.44 6.76
CA PHE A 136 10.25 3.96 6.22
C PHE A 136 10.36 2.56 5.61
N HIS A 137 11.39 2.30 4.80
CA HIS A 137 11.60 0.98 4.19
C HIS A 137 11.89 -0.09 5.23
N GLN A 138 12.81 0.18 6.16
CA GLN A 138 13.16 -0.77 7.22
C GLN A 138 11.97 -1.02 8.16
N ALA A 139 11.19 0.00 8.50
CA ALA A 139 9.97 -0.16 9.29
C ALA A 139 8.94 -1.05 8.56
N LEU A 140 8.77 -0.87 7.24
CA LEU A 140 7.90 -1.72 6.43
C LEU A 140 8.38 -3.17 6.42
N GLU A 141 9.68 -3.40 6.23
CA GLU A 141 10.28 -4.75 6.27
C GLU A 141 10.04 -5.43 7.60
N GLN A 142 10.26 -4.73 8.72
CA GLN A 142 9.99 -5.24 10.06
C GLN A 142 8.51 -5.59 10.27
N CYS A 143 7.60 -4.84 9.65
CA CYS A 143 6.16 -5.10 9.73
C CYS A 143 5.70 -6.24 8.80
N THR A 144 6.51 -6.66 7.83
CA THR A 144 6.07 -7.67 6.85
C THR A 144 5.96 -9.08 7.46
N PRO A 145 4.78 -9.73 7.38
CA PRO A 145 4.65 -11.13 7.79
C PRO A 145 5.12 -12.06 6.67
N ILE A 146 5.86 -13.12 7.02
CA ILE A 146 6.34 -14.14 6.06
C ILE A 146 5.24 -15.13 5.70
N ILE A 147 4.57 -15.68 6.71
CA ILE A 147 3.47 -16.66 6.59
C ILE A 147 2.17 -15.95 6.92
N GLY A 148 1.09 -16.35 6.24
CA GLY A 148 -0.28 -15.93 6.51
C GLY A 148 -1.18 -17.12 6.82
N LEU A 149 -2.43 -16.84 7.15
CA LEU A 149 -3.47 -17.85 7.34
C LEU A 149 -4.55 -17.68 6.27
N THR A 150 -5.03 -18.79 5.74
CA THR A 150 -6.16 -18.84 4.81
C THR A 150 -7.20 -19.80 5.35
N SER A 151 -8.47 -19.40 5.34
CA SER A 151 -9.57 -20.26 5.75
C SER A 151 -9.87 -21.30 4.66
N VAL A 152 -9.74 -22.59 5.00
CA VAL A 152 -10.11 -23.71 4.14
C VAL A 152 -11.29 -24.46 4.75
N LEU A 153 -12.35 -24.67 3.98
CA LEU A 153 -13.51 -25.44 4.39
C LEU A 153 -13.29 -26.92 4.07
N LYS A 154 -13.34 -27.79 5.08
CA LYS A 154 -13.23 -29.24 4.90
C LYS A 154 -14.14 -29.97 5.89
N GLY A 155 -14.99 -30.87 5.39
CA GLY A 155 -15.92 -31.63 6.23
C GLY A 155 -16.85 -30.75 7.07
N GLY A 156 -17.31 -29.62 6.53
CA GLY A 156 -18.21 -28.69 7.21
C GLY A 156 -17.56 -27.79 8.28
N LYS A 157 -16.24 -27.89 8.51
CA LYS A 157 -15.48 -27.02 9.44
C LYS A 157 -14.48 -26.15 8.68
N SER A 158 -14.31 -24.92 9.13
CA SER A 158 -13.33 -23.97 8.59
C SER A 158 -12.03 -24.03 9.38
N TYR A 159 -10.93 -24.39 8.73
CA TYR A 159 -9.59 -24.45 9.32
C TYR A 159 -8.76 -23.25 8.88
N GLN A 160 -7.96 -22.70 9.80
CA GLN A 160 -6.96 -21.69 9.46
C GLN A 160 -5.69 -22.42 9.01
N VAL A 161 -5.47 -22.46 7.70
CA VAL A 161 -4.34 -23.16 7.09
C VAL A 161 -3.20 -22.17 6.88
N PRO A 162 -1.97 -22.48 7.34
CA PRO A 162 -0.81 -21.61 7.12
C PRO A 162 -0.34 -21.67 5.66
N VAL A 163 -0.08 -20.49 5.08
CA VAL A 163 0.27 -20.31 3.66
C VAL A 163 1.44 -19.33 3.52
N PRO A 164 2.48 -19.66 2.74
CA PRO A 164 3.54 -18.70 2.43
C PRO A 164 2.96 -17.55 1.60
N LEU A 165 3.24 -16.30 2.00
CA LEU A 165 2.68 -15.13 1.34
C LEU A 165 3.61 -14.64 0.21
N THR A 166 3.03 -14.32 -0.95
CA THR A 166 3.74 -13.63 -2.03
C THR A 166 4.14 -12.21 -1.61
N ASP A 167 5.27 -11.70 -2.11
CA ASP A 167 5.85 -10.39 -1.79
C ASP A 167 4.85 -9.24 -1.90
N LYS A 168 4.07 -9.23 -2.99
CA LYS A 168 3.02 -8.23 -3.23
C LYS A 168 2.00 -8.21 -2.09
N LYS A 169 1.62 -9.38 -1.58
CA LYS A 169 0.63 -9.55 -0.50
C LYS A 169 1.25 -9.21 0.85
N ARG A 170 2.49 -9.63 1.12
CA ARG A 170 3.25 -9.30 2.35
C ARG A 170 3.39 -7.79 2.53
N ARG A 171 3.87 -7.10 1.50
CA ARG A 171 4.02 -5.63 1.50
C ARG A 171 2.67 -4.93 1.66
N PHE A 172 1.62 -5.39 0.99
CA PHE A 172 0.28 -4.82 1.13
C PHE A 172 -0.27 -4.96 2.56
N MET A 173 -0.07 -6.13 3.20
CA MET A 173 -0.51 -6.35 4.58
C MET A 173 0.17 -5.39 5.56
N ALA A 174 1.49 -5.21 5.44
CA ALA A 174 2.24 -4.27 6.28
C ALA A 174 1.74 -2.82 6.12
N MET A 175 1.64 -2.33 4.88
CA MET A 175 1.12 -0.98 4.60
C MET A 175 -0.30 -0.81 5.13
N LYS A 176 -1.17 -1.81 4.95
CA LYS A 176 -2.55 -1.78 5.43
C LYS A 176 -2.61 -1.74 6.95
N TRP A 177 -1.81 -2.53 7.66
CA TRP A 177 -1.77 -2.52 9.12
C TRP A 177 -1.32 -1.17 9.68
N ILE A 178 -0.27 -0.57 9.13
CA ILE A 178 0.20 0.77 9.52
C ILE A 178 -0.92 1.81 9.36
N ILE A 179 -1.58 1.82 8.20
CA ILE A 179 -2.65 2.79 7.92
C ILE A 179 -3.88 2.54 8.81
N THR A 180 -4.22 1.28 9.08
CA THR A 180 -5.34 0.92 9.96
C THR A 180 -5.07 1.37 11.40
N GLU A 181 -3.90 1.07 11.96
CA GLU A 181 -3.51 1.48 13.32
C GLU A 181 -3.46 3.01 13.44
N GLY A 182 -2.87 3.71 12.46
CA GLY A 182 -2.83 5.18 12.47
C GLY A 182 -4.22 5.83 12.44
N ARG A 183 -5.20 5.16 11.82
CA ARG A 183 -6.61 5.59 11.78
C ARG A 183 -7.40 5.20 13.02
N GLU A 184 -6.94 4.21 13.80
CA GLU A 184 -7.69 3.67 14.93
C GLU A 184 -7.78 4.69 16.08
N LYS A 185 -8.97 4.83 16.65
CA LYS A 185 -9.35 5.95 17.53
C LYS A 185 -8.78 5.75 18.93
N LYS A 186 -7.61 6.33 19.23
CA LYS A 186 -7.16 6.53 20.63
C LYS A 186 -7.02 7.98 21.10
N ALA A 187 -7.23 8.97 20.24
CA ALA A 187 -7.58 10.34 20.66
C ALA A 187 -8.23 11.11 19.50
N ARG A 188 -9.14 12.06 19.76
CA ARG A 188 -9.66 12.93 18.69
C ARG A 188 -8.69 14.07 18.32
N ARG A 189 -7.66 14.30 19.13
CA ARG A 189 -6.82 15.51 19.08
C ARG A 189 -5.50 15.37 18.33
N THR A 190 -4.99 14.15 18.13
CA THR A 190 -3.71 13.96 17.41
C THR A 190 -3.94 13.95 15.90
N CYS A 191 -3.09 14.65 15.16
CA CYS A 191 -3.09 14.60 13.70
C CYS A 191 -2.60 13.23 13.18
N MET A 192 -3.02 12.87 11.97
CA MET A 192 -2.67 11.59 11.34
C MET A 192 -1.15 11.46 11.09
N TYR A 193 -0.49 12.55 10.67
CA TYR A 193 0.93 12.53 10.32
C TYR A 193 1.84 12.31 11.55
N ASP A 194 1.48 12.89 12.71
CA ASP A 194 2.22 12.65 13.97
C ASP A 194 2.14 11.17 14.36
N ARG A 195 0.94 10.58 14.29
CA ARG A 195 0.75 9.16 14.60
C ARG A 195 1.51 8.24 13.68
N LEU A 196 1.47 8.52 12.38
CA LEU A 196 2.21 7.71 11.42
C LEU A 196 3.72 7.79 11.67
N ALA A 197 4.24 8.97 12.05
CA ALA A 197 5.63 9.13 12.42
C ALA A 197 5.99 8.27 13.65
N ASP A 198 5.19 8.34 14.72
CA ASP A 198 5.41 7.56 15.93
C ASP A 198 5.38 6.04 15.65
N ILE A 199 4.36 5.59 14.92
CA ILE A 199 4.21 4.18 14.52
C ILE A 199 5.40 3.69 13.70
N LEU A 200 5.86 4.48 12.72
CA LEU A 200 7.00 4.12 11.89
C LEU A 200 8.30 4.05 12.70
N LEU A 201 8.48 4.97 13.66
CA LEU A 201 9.64 4.98 14.56
C LEU A 201 9.63 3.83 15.58
N GLU A 202 8.45 3.43 16.08
CA GLU A 202 8.29 2.22 16.89
C GLU A 202 8.59 0.97 16.07
N ALA A 203 8.00 0.84 14.88
CA ALA A 203 8.20 -0.29 13.99
C ALA A 203 9.67 -0.44 13.54
N PHE A 204 10.36 0.68 13.31
CA PHE A 204 11.80 0.71 13.01
C PHE A 204 12.64 0.09 14.14
N ARG A 205 12.25 0.31 15.39
CA ARG A 205 12.88 -0.29 16.58
C ARG A 205 12.46 -1.74 16.84
N GLY A 206 11.55 -2.29 16.04
CA GLY A 206 10.97 -3.61 16.28
C GLY A 206 9.91 -3.62 17.40
N GLU A 207 9.40 -2.44 17.77
CA GLU A 207 8.41 -2.27 18.82
C GLU A 207 7.05 -1.83 18.24
N GLY A 208 6.05 -1.72 19.12
CA GLY A 208 4.72 -1.23 18.76
C GLY A 208 3.69 -2.32 18.46
N ASN A 209 2.44 -1.89 18.31
CA ASN A 209 1.30 -2.80 18.17
C ASN A 209 1.32 -3.58 16.84
N ILE A 210 1.92 -3.01 15.80
CA ILE A 210 2.00 -3.66 14.48
C ILE A 210 2.93 -4.87 14.54
N ILE A 211 4.06 -4.74 15.23
CA ILE A 211 5.00 -5.84 15.40
C ILE A 211 4.37 -6.94 16.26
N LYS A 212 3.63 -6.57 17.32
CA LYS A 212 2.82 -7.54 18.10
C LYS A 212 1.83 -8.29 17.20
N LYS A 213 1.09 -7.58 16.34
CA LYS A 213 0.15 -8.18 15.38
C LYS A 213 0.81 -9.14 14.39
N LYS A 214 2.03 -8.82 13.92
CA LYS A 214 2.85 -9.73 13.11
C LYS A 214 3.18 -11.01 13.90
N HIS A 215 3.66 -10.86 15.14
CA HIS A 215 4.00 -12.00 15.98
C HIS A 215 2.80 -12.88 16.35
N ASP A 216 1.65 -12.28 16.65
CA ASP A 216 0.42 -13.03 16.95
C ASP A 216 -0.03 -13.87 15.75
N LEU A 217 0.10 -13.30 14.54
CA LEU A 217 -0.19 -14.03 13.31
C LEU A 217 0.80 -15.18 13.06
N HIS A 218 2.08 -15.00 13.37
CA HIS A 218 3.08 -16.08 13.30
C HIS A 218 2.85 -17.18 14.33
N LYS A 219 2.55 -16.82 15.58
CA LYS A 219 2.19 -17.79 16.64
C LYS A 219 0.96 -18.60 16.26
N MET A 220 -0.06 -17.95 15.68
CA MET A 220 -1.27 -18.62 15.22
C MET A 220 -0.99 -19.54 14.02
N ALA A 221 -0.08 -19.15 13.13
CA ALA A 221 0.32 -20.00 12.01
C ALA A 221 1.12 -21.22 12.48
N GLU A 222 2.00 -21.04 13.47
CA GLU A 222 2.78 -22.12 14.08
C GLU A 222 1.90 -23.12 14.82
N ALA A 223 0.93 -22.65 15.60
CA ALA A 223 -0.05 -23.50 16.27
C ALA A 223 -0.84 -24.38 15.27
N ASN A 224 -1.11 -23.85 14.08
CA ASN A 224 -1.87 -24.53 13.02
C ASN A 224 -0.99 -25.24 11.98
N ARG A 225 0.31 -25.44 12.25
CA ARG A 225 1.25 -26.08 11.30
C ARG A 225 0.77 -27.44 10.78
N ALA A 226 0.06 -28.20 11.61
CA ALA A 226 -0.46 -29.51 11.24
C ALA A 226 -1.43 -29.45 10.05
N PHE A 227 -2.19 -28.36 9.90
CA PHE A 227 -3.16 -28.19 8.82
C PHE A 227 -2.54 -27.79 7.48
N ALA A 228 -1.21 -27.65 7.38
CA ALA A 228 -0.51 -27.30 6.14
C ALA A 228 -0.82 -28.26 4.98
N HIS A 229 -1.10 -29.53 5.28
CA HIS A 229 -1.45 -30.56 4.28
C HIS A 229 -2.85 -30.38 3.65
N PHE A 230 -3.68 -29.46 4.17
CA PHE A 230 -4.94 -29.09 3.53
C PHE A 230 -4.74 -28.16 2.31
N ARG A 231 -3.50 -27.82 1.97
CA ARG A 231 -3.15 -27.05 0.79
C ARG A 231 -3.11 -27.95 -0.46
N TRP A 232 -3.78 -27.55 -1.53
CA TRP A 232 -3.83 -28.28 -2.81
C TRP A 232 -3.21 -27.52 -4.00
N TRP A 233 -2.47 -26.44 -3.72
CA TRP A 233 -1.77 -25.62 -4.70
C TRP A 233 -0.27 -25.54 -4.39
#